data_AF-I9A126-F1
#
_entry.id   AF-I9A126-F1
#
_cell.length_a   1.000
_cell.length_b   1.000
_cell.length_c   1.000
_cell.angle_alpha   90.00
_cell.angle_beta   90.00
_cell.angle_gamma   90.00
#
_symmetry.space_group_name_H-M   'P 1'
#
loop_
_entity.id
_entity.type
_entity.pdbx_description
1 polymer ?
#
loop_
_entity_poly.entity_id
_entity_poly.type
_entity_poly.pdbx_seq_one_letter_code
_entity_poly.pdbx_strand_id
1 'polypeptide(L)'
;AGRDRLLAAAAAQVPRAAAASGGSADWPAGDGPGRAGDAVSTVEVDPTGIGVAAGVGIDGGPPGARPGRHHQRDGRWALTALVPLGRLRADQLDLLAAVADADGDGRVMVTPWRSVVLRDLDLPALAGASDRLAAAGLVVDPDSGWVGVTSCAGRPGCARALADVRRDAGRSAEVPGSVRRPGPSAGDTPRRREPLSVHWSGCARRCGQPAGEVVEVVADAAGYRIRGGPGTALLVPWSDGGGPGDLLAAGWGVLVDAVAARRSVARRRCRDGREAR
;
A
#
# COMPACT_ATOMS: atom_id res chain seq x y z
N ALA A 1 24.95 0.25 9.17
CA ALA A 1 25.29 -0.21 7.81
C ALA A 1 24.03 -0.47 6.97
N GLY A 2 23.26 -1.54 7.25
CA GLY A 2 22.09 -1.93 6.44
C GLY A 2 21.02 -0.83 6.31
N ARG A 3 20.52 -0.30 7.44
CA ARG A 3 19.57 0.82 7.46
C ARG A 3 20.04 2.05 6.67
N ASP A 4 21.34 2.36 6.71
CA ASP A 4 21.88 3.55 6.05
C ASP A 4 21.86 3.41 4.52
N ARG A 5 22.08 2.18 4.01
CA ARG A 5 21.85 1.83 2.59
C ARG A 5 20.38 2.00 2.20
N LEU A 6 19.45 1.53 3.04
CA LEU A 6 18.00 1.65 2.77
C LEU A 6 17.52 3.11 2.80
N LEU A 7 18.04 3.92 3.72
CA LEU A 7 17.73 5.36 3.78
C LEU A 7 18.31 6.11 2.58
N ALA A 8 19.52 5.76 2.12
CA ALA A 8 20.10 6.33 0.90
C ALA A 8 19.29 5.96 -0.35
N ALA A 9 18.86 4.69 -0.48
CA ALA A 9 17.99 4.24 -1.58
C ALA A 9 16.63 4.95 -1.57
N ALA A 10 16.00 5.09 -0.40
CA ALA A 10 14.75 5.85 -0.27
C ALA A 10 14.93 7.33 -0.67
N ALA A 11 16.03 7.97 -0.23
CA ALA A 11 16.32 9.36 -0.56
C ALA A 11 16.60 9.58 -2.06
N ALA A 12 17.17 8.60 -2.76
CA ALA A 12 17.36 8.64 -4.21
C ALA A 12 16.04 8.53 -5.00
N GLN A 13 15.02 7.88 -4.43
CA GLN A 13 13.71 7.68 -5.07
C GLN A 13 12.74 8.86 -4.88
N VAL A 14 13.00 9.75 -3.92
CA VAL A 14 12.15 10.92 -3.65
C VAL A 14 12.48 12.06 -4.64
N PRO A 15 11.52 12.52 -5.48
CA PRO A 15 11.73 13.70 -6.30
C PRO A 15 11.95 14.92 -5.41
N ARG A 16 13.01 15.70 -5.68
CA ARG A 16 13.59 16.69 -4.78
C ARG A 16 12.68 17.92 -4.57
N ALA A 17 11.67 17.79 -3.70
CA ALA A 17 10.71 18.83 -3.37
C ALA A 17 10.70 19.12 -1.86
N ALA A 18 11.23 20.30 -1.47
CA ALA A 18 11.19 20.91 -0.14
C ALA A 18 11.67 20.04 1.06
N ALA A 19 12.93 20.18 1.43
CA ALA A 19 13.43 19.68 2.72
C ALA A 19 13.06 20.63 3.87
N ALA A 20 12.27 20.14 4.84
CA ALA A 20 12.11 20.76 6.16
C ALA A 20 11.53 19.72 7.15
N SER A 21 12.01 19.78 8.41
CA SER A 21 11.73 18.87 9.54
C SER A 21 12.04 17.37 9.33
N GLY A 22 12.45 16.69 10.40
CA GLY A 22 12.90 15.30 10.36
C GLY A 22 11.96 14.34 11.11
N GLY A 23 11.96 13.08 10.69
CA GLY A 23 11.22 12.00 11.35
C GLY A 23 10.40 11.15 10.36
N SER A 24 10.84 9.91 10.12
CA SER A 24 10.37 8.98 9.07
C SER A 24 10.64 9.43 7.63
N ALA A 25 10.90 8.46 6.75
CA ALA A 25 10.93 8.68 5.30
C ALA A 25 9.55 8.36 4.72
N ASP A 26 8.96 9.32 3.99
CA ASP A 26 7.70 9.12 3.27
C ASP A 26 7.99 8.63 1.84
N TRP A 27 7.24 7.61 1.39
CA TRP A 27 7.39 6.99 0.07
C TRP A 27 6.96 7.93 -1.06
N PRO A 28 7.67 7.99 -2.20
CA PRO A 28 7.22 8.73 -3.37
C PRO A 28 5.95 8.11 -3.96
N ALA A 29 4.94 8.92 -4.25
CA ALA A 29 3.78 8.49 -5.01
C ALA A 29 4.16 8.37 -6.49
N GLY A 30 4.31 7.14 -6.98
CA GLY A 30 4.72 6.86 -8.36
C GLY A 30 3.54 6.80 -9.33
N ASP A 31 3.31 7.90 -10.05
CA ASP A 31 2.65 7.86 -11.37
C ASP A 31 3.62 7.25 -12.40
N GLY A 32 3.10 6.69 -13.49
CA GLY A 32 3.93 6.22 -14.61
C GLY A 32 3.12 5.81 -15.83
N PRO A 33 3.77 5.29 -16.90
CA PRO A 33 5.21 5.19 -17.14
C PRO A 33 5.69 6.03 -18.35
N GLY A 34 6.94 6.50 -18.39
CA GLY A 34 7.39 7.36 -19.51
C GLY A 34 8.88 7.67 -19.70
N ARG A 35 9.63 6.73 -20.30
CA ARG A 35 10.94 6.91 -20.98
C ARG A 35 12.12 7.47 -20.17
N ALA A 36 13.30 7.48 -20.79
CA ALA A 36 14.61 7.73 -20.19
C ALA A 36 15.40 8.83 -20.93
N GLY A 37 16.40 9.40 -20.24
CA GLY A 37 17.37 10.35 -20.77
C GLY A 37 18.22 11.00 -19.67
N ASP A 38 19.51 10.65 -19.67
CA ASP A 38 20.74 11.36 -19.24
C ASP A 38 20.60 12.81 -18.71
N ALA A 39 21.41 13.34 -17.78
CA ALA A 39 22.41 12.86 -16.80
C ALA A 39 22.77 14.09 -15.89
N VAL A 40 23.60 14.10 -14.85
CA VAL A 40 24.49 13.15 -14.13
C VAL A 40 24.44 13.54 -12.61
N SER A 41 25.00 12.87 -11.60
CA SER A 41 26.43 12.69 -11.23
C SER A 41 26.62 11.57 -10.19
N THR A 42 27.87 11.34 -9.79
CA THR A 42 28.33 10.40 -8.74
C THR A 42 27.73 10.60 -7.34
N VAL A 43 27.17 9.52 -6.79
CA VAL A 43 27.93 8.58 -5.95
C VAL A 43 27.68 7.18 -6.51
N GLU A 44 28.71 6.34 -6.62
CA GLU A 44 28.51 4.96 -7.07
C GLU A 44 27.87 4.10 -5.97
N VAL A 45 26.56 3.90 -6.10
CA VAL A 45 25.86 2.72 -5.57
C VAL A 45 25.73 1.75 -6.74
N ASP A 46 26.28 0.55 -6.62
CA ASP A 46 26.17 -0.51 -7.63
C ASP A 46 24.69 -0.76 -7.99
N PRO A 47 24.24 -0.39 -9.21
CA PRO A 47 22.84 -0.46 -9.58
C PRO A 47 22.39 -1.89 -9.91
N THR A 48 23.32 -2.85 -10.07
CA THR A 48 23.00 -4.22 -10.50
C THR A 48 22.16 -5.01 -9.48
N GLY A 49 22.05 -4.51 -8.25
CA GLY A 49 21.23 -5.13 -7.21
C GLY A 49 20.50 -4.16 -6.26
N ILE A 50 20.16 -2.95 -6.73
CA ILE A 50 18.87 -2.34 -6.35
C ILE A 50 17.95 -2.50 -7.56
N GLY A 51 17.49 -3.74 -7.76
CA GLY A 51 16.65 -4.07 -8.89
C GLY A 51 15.29 -3.39 -8.79
N VAL A 52 15.06 -2.33 -9.56
CA VAL A 52 13.72 -2.03 -10.07
C VAL A 52 13.27 -3.30 -10.82
N ALA A 53 12.10 -3.86 -10.49
CA ALA A 53 11.77 -5.27 -10.75
C ALA A 53 11.48 -5.62 -12.22
N ALA A 54 12.46 -5.43 -13.10
CA ALA A 54 12.46 -5.92 -14.46
C ALA A 54 12.70 -7.45 -14.48
N GLY A 55 11.61 -8.23 -14.47
CA GLY A 55 11.66 -9.61 -14.95
C GLY A 55 11.94 -10.72 -13.93
N VAL A 56 11.77 -10.51 -12.62
CA VAL A 56 11.61 -11.65 -11.70
C VAL A 56 10.26 -12.31 -12.03
N GLY A 57 10.30 -13.35 -12.86
CA GLY A 57 9.11 -14.07 -13.33
C GLY A 57 8.54 -14.99 -12.26
N ILE A 58 7.79 -14.40 -11.33
CA ILE A 58 6.96 -15.04 -10.30
C ILE A 58 5.64 -15.52 -10.93
N ASP A 59 5.11 -16.64 -10.45
CA ASP A 59 3.78 -17.15 -10.80
C ASP A 59 2.64 -16.32 -10.20
N GLY A 60 2.44 -15.08 -10.68
CA GLY A 60 1.35 -14.23 -10.17
C GLY A 60 1.40 -12.73 -10.45
N GLY A 61 1.84 -12.29 -11.62
CA GLY A 61 1.85 -10.86 -11.99
C GLY A 61 3.11 -10.11 -11.52
N PRO A 62 3.12 -8.76 -11.56
CA PRO A 62 4.31 -7.98 -11.23
C PRO A 62 4.66 -8.08 -9.73
N PRO A 63 5.94 -8.36 -9.38
CA PRO A 63 6.38 -8.45 -7.98
C PRO A 63 6.05 -7.19 -7.18
N GLY A 64 5.45 -7.36 -6.00
CA GLY A 64 5.16 -6.27 -5.07
C GLY A 64 3.69 -5.81 -4.99
N ALA A 65 2.83 -6.17 -5.96
CA ALA A 65 1.43 -5.73 -5.95
C ALA A 65 0.59 -6.35 -4.81
N ARG A 66 0.91 -7.59 -4.40
CA ARG A 66 0.19 -8.36 -3.38
C ARG A 66 1.18 -8.94 -2.35
N PRO A 67 0.97 -8.73 -1.03
CA PRO A 67 1.84 -9.31 -0.02
C PRO A 67 1.72 -10.84 0.05
N GLY A 68 2.68 -11.48 0.72
CA GLY A 68 2.73 -12.93 0.89
C GLY A 68 3.94 -13.59 0.24
N ARG A 69 3.84 -14.92 0.12
CA ARG A 69 4.90 -15.83 -0.27
C ARG A 69 4.83 -16.13 -1.77
N HIS A 70 5.97 -16.05 -2.45
CA HIS A 70 6.08 -16.17 -3.90
C HIS A 70 7.20 -17.14 -4.28
N HIS A 71 6.94 -18.08 -5.18
CA HIS A 71 7.94 -19.05 -5.62
C HIS A 71 8.87 -18.44 -6.67
N GLN A 72 10.17 -18.74 -6.59
CA GLN A 72 11.17 -18.35 -7.59
C GLN A 72 11.48 -19.52 -8.54
N ARG A 73 12.09 -19.22 -9.69
CA ARG A 73 12.37 -20.21 -10.76
C ARG A 73 13.44 -21.26 -10.40
N ASP A 74 14.15 -21.02 -9.31
CA ASP A 74 15.28 -21.81 -8.79
C ASP A 74 14.92 -22.58 -7.51
N GLY A 75 13.63 -22.63 -7.12
CA GLY A 75 13.15 -23.35 -5.95
C GLY A 75 13.21 -22.56 -4.64
N ARG A 76 13.77 -21.34 -4.63
CA ARG A 76 13.75 -20.44 -3.47
C ARG A 76 12.46 -19.62 -3.41
N TRP A 77 12.30 -18.84 -2.35
CA TRP A 77 11.10 -18.05 -2.09
C TRP A 77 11.41 -16.57 -1.93
N ALA A 78 10.52 -15.75 -2.49
CA ALA A 78 10.45 -14.32 -2.22
C ALA A 78 9.28 -14.02 -1.27
N LEU A 79 9.51 -13.12 -0.31
CA LEU A 79 8.51 -12.61 0.62
C LEU A 79 8.19 -11.16 0.30
N THR A 80 6.98 -10.89 -0.18
CA THR A 80 6.48 -9.51 -0.32
C THR A 80 5.79 -9.09 0.97
N ALA A 81 6.24 -8.01 1.59
CA ALA A 81 5.58 -7.38 2.73
C ALA A 81 5.06 -6.00 2.32
N LEU A 82 3.75 -5.78 2.43
CA LEU A 82 3.11 -4.49 2.22
C LEU A 82 3.44 -3.57 3.41
N VAL A 83 3.88 -2.35 3.12
CA VAL A 83 4.17 -1.32 4.13
C VAL A 83 2.91 -0.48 4.35
N PRO A 84 2.32 -0.46 5.55
CA PRO A 84 1.16 0.38 5.86
C PRO A 84 1.40 1.85 5.46
N LEU A 85 0.58 2.34 4.52
CA LEU A 85 0.66 3.68 3.92
C LEU A 85 2.02 4.08 3.33
N GLY A 86 2.93 3.12 3.09
CA GLY A 86 4.30 3.38 2.63
C GLY A 86 5.25 3.98 3.68
N ARG A 87 4.92 3.91 4.98
CA ARG A 87 5.76 4.47 6.05
C ARG A 87 6.55 3.39 6.77
N LEU A 88 7.86 3.33 6.53
CA LEU A 88 8.78 2.49 7.30
C LEU A 88 9.33 3.25 8.52
N ARG A 89 9.35 2.55 9.67
CA ARG A 89 10.05 2.98 10.88
C ARG A 89 11.53 2.55 10.87
N ALA A 90 12.36 3.14 11.72
CA ALA A 90 13.78 2.77 11.83
C ALA A 90 13.97 1.30 12.22
N ASP A 91 13.22 0.81 13.20
CA ASP A 91 13.25 -0.60 13.64
C ASP A 91 12.84 -1.58 12.53
N GLN A 92 11.90 -1.18 11.65
CA GLN A 92 11.51 -1.97 10.49
C GLN A 92 12.61 -2.00 9.42
N LEU A 93 13.35 -0.90 9.23
CA LEU A 93 14.50 -0.84 8.31
C LEU A 93 15.68 -1.67 8.82
N ASP A 94 15.99 -1.58 10.12
CA ASP A 94 17.02 -2.40 10.75
C ASP A 94 16.66 -3.91 10.68
N LEU A 95 15.39 -4.26 10.93
CA LEU A 95 14.90 -5.64 10.77
C LEU A 95 14.95 -6.13 9.31
N LEU A 96 14.47 -5.34 8.35
CA LEU A 96 14.47 -5.73 6.93
C LEU A 96 15.89 -5.99 6.41
N ALA A 97 16.85 -5.17 6.82
CA ALA A 97 18.26 -5.42 6.53
C ALA A 97 18.78 -6.71 7.21
N ALA A 98 18.49 -6.90 8.50
CA ALA A 98 18.94 -8.08 9.24
C ALA A 98 18.38 -9.40 8.67
N VAL A 99 17.12 -9.43 8.22
CA VAL A 99 16.56 -10.62 7.54
C VAL A 99 17.20 -10.80 6.15
N ALA A 100 17.41 -9.73 5.38
CA ALA A 100 18.03 -9.83 4.07
C ALA A 100 19.49 -10.34 4.15
N ASP A 101 20.29 -9.81 5.08
CA ASP A 101 21.70 -10.15 5.28
C ASP A 101 21.91 -11.55 5.89
N ALA A 102 20.94 -12.08 6.66
CA ALA A 102 21.07 -13.38 7.35
C ALA A 102 20.34 -14.54 6.66
N ASP A 103 19.19 -14.28 6.04
CA ASP A 103 18.24 -15.30 5.60
C ASP A 103 18.02 -15.31 4.06
N GLY A 104 18.62 -14.37 3.30
CA GLY A 104 18.38 -14.17 1.86
C GLY A 104 19.57 -13.61 1.07
N ASP A 105 19.31 -12.80 0.03
CA ASP A 105 20.34 -12.29 -0.92
C ASP A 105 21.06 -11.01 -0.50
N GLY A 106 20.96 -10.58 0.76
CA GLY A 106 21.51 -9.32 1.26
C GLY A 106 20.83 -8.07 0.71
N ARG A 107 19.66 -8.20 0.06
CA ARG A 107 18.98 -7.11 -0.64
C ARG A 107 17.51 -7.00 -0.23
N VAL A 108 17.02 -5.75 -0.16
CA VAL A 108 15.62 -5.42 0.07
C VAL A 108 15.13 -4.64 -1.15
N MET A 109 14.23 -5.22 -1.94
CA MET A 109 13.63 -4.52 -3.07
C MET A 109 12.53 -3.58 -2.58
N VAL A 110 12.43 -2.40 -3.20
CA VAL A 110 11.50 -1.31 -2.87
C VAL A 110 10.57 -1.12 -4.06
N THR A 111 9.24 -1.27 -3.89
CA THR A 111 8.29 -1.30 -5.03
C THR A 111 7.36 -0.08 -5.11
N PRO A 112 6.95 0.35 -6.32
CA PRO A 112 5.99 1.46 -6.49
C PRO A 112 4.65 1.29 -5.75
N TRP A 113 4.26 0.05 -5.43
CA TRP A 113 3.00 -0.27 -4.77
C TRP A 113 3.03 -0.09 -3.24
N ARG A 114 4.17 0.36 -2.69
CA ARG A 114 4.49 0.53 -1.25
C ARG A 114 4.64 -0.80 -0.52
N SER A 115 5.30 -1.74 -1.17
CA SER A 115 5.76 -2.99 -0.54
C SER A 115 7.27 -3.10 -0.64
N VAL A 116 7.84 -3.95 0.22
CA VAL A 116 9.21 -4.42 0.13
C VAL A 116 9.21 -5.90 -0.24
N VAL A 117 10.25 -6.35 -0.93
CA VAL A 117 10.43 -7.78 -1.26
C VAL A 117 11.81 -8.24 -0.78
N LEU A 118 11.81 -9.29 0.03
CA LEU A 118 13.00 -10.09 0.34
C LEU A 118 13.03 -11.30 -0.61
N ARG A 119 14.22 -11.73 -1.03
CA ARG A 119 14.41 -12.82 -2.00
C ARG A 119 15.30 -13.92 -1.44
N ASP A 120 15.35 -15.02 -2.18
CA ASP A 120 16.30 -16.12 -1.99
C ASP A 120 16.20 -16.82 -0.62
N LEU A 121 15.03 -16.72 0.02
CA LEU A 121 14.72 -17.40 1.27
C LEU A 121 14.48 -18.89 1.01
N ASP A 122 14.97 -19.77 1.89
CA ASP A 122 14.47 -21.14 1.97
C ASP A 122 13.12 -21.20 2.73
N LEU A 123 12.51 -22.39 2.86
CA LEU A 123 11.18 -22.50 3.47
C LEU A 123 11.15 -22.21 5.00
N PRO A 124 12.12 -22.68 5.81
CA PRO A 124 12.32 -22.20 7.19
C PRO A 124 12.53 -20.68 7.31
N ALA A 125 13.44 -20.11 6.52
CA ALA A 125 13.73 -18.68 6.46
C ALA A 125 12.47 -17.87 6.12
N LEU A 126 11.72 -18.30 5.11
CA LEU A 126 10.45 -17.69 4.70
C LEU A 126 9.41 -17.65 5.82
N ALA A 127 9.32 -18.70 6.64
CA ALA A 127 8.44 -18.74 7.80
C ALA A 127 8.90 -17.75 8.89
N GLY A 128 10.15 -17.88 9.35
CA GLY A 128 10.70 -16.98 10.38
C GLY A 128 10.77 -15.50 9.94
N ALA A 129 10.93 -15.22 8.65
CA ALA A 129 10.80 -13.88 8.07
C ALA A 129 9.35 -13.40 8.06
N SER A 130 8.38 -14.24 7.65
CA SER A 130 6.95 -13.90 7.69
C SER A 130 6.55 -13.41 9.08
N ASP A 131 6.92 -14.17 10.11
CA ASP A 131 6.47 -13.94 11.48
C ASP A 131 7.17 -12.71 12.11
N ARG A 132 8.47 -12.54 11.87
CA ARG A 132 9.23 -11.34 12.30
C ARG A 132 8.68 -10.06 11.65
N LEU A 133 8.43 -10.06 10.34
CA LEU A 133 7.89 -8.88 9.64
C LEU A 133 6.44 -8.59 10.06
N ALA A 134 5.61 -9.62 10.29
CA ALA A 134 4.27 -9.47 10.83
C ALA A 134 4.27 -8.85 12.24
N ALA A 135 5.13 -9.34 13.14
CA ALA A 135 5.28 -8.80 14.49
C ALA A 135 5.78 -7.33 14.48
N ALA A 136 6.59 -6.95 13.50
CA ALA A 136 7.01 -5.57 13.28
C ALA A 136 5.91 -4.67 12.66
N GLY A 137 4.73 -5.20 12.33
CA GLY A 137 3.62 -4.46 11.74
C GLY A 137 3.76 -4.22 10.24
N LEU A 138 4.50 -5.06 9.51
CA LEU A 138 4.43 -5.14 8.06
C LEU A 138 3.43 -6.22 7.64
N VAL A 139 2.68 -5.99 6.57
CA VAL A 139 1.57 -6.86 6.19
C VAL A 139 2.08 -7.92 5.21
N VAL A 140 2.21 -9.16 5.70
CA VAL A 140 2.56 -10.35 4.90
C VAL A 140 1.33 -11.20 4.51
N ASP A 141 0.17 -10.96 5.13
CA ASP A 141 -1.07 -11.65 4.76
C ASP A 141 -1.72 -11.02 3.50
N PRO A 142 -1.87 -11.78 2.40
CA PRO A 142 -2.52 -11.30 1.18
C PRO A 142 -4.02 -11.01 1.28
N ASP A 143 -4.72 -11.51 2.29
CA ASP A 143 -6.15 -11.29 2.47
C ASP A 143 -6.44 -10.24 3.59
N SER A 144 -5.39 -9.54 4.06
CA SER A 144 -5.44 -8.49 5.08
C SER A 144 -6.23 -7.24 4.67
N GLY A 145 -6.91 -6.60 5.64
CA GLY A 145 -7.68 -5.37 5.45
C GLY A 145 -6.89 -4.18 4.88
N TRP A 146 -5.57 -4.16 5.10
CA TRP A 146 -4.63 -3.16 4.54
C TRP A 146 -4.45 -3.24 3.02
N VAL A 147 -4.80 -4.35 2.37
CA VAL A 147 -4.62 -4.53 0.92
C VAL A 147 -5.49 -3.54 0.15
N GLY A 148 -4.87 -2.79 -0.77
CA GLY A 148 -5.50 -1.70 -1.52
C GLY A 148 -5.82 -0.45 -0.71
N VAL A 149 -5.39 -0.32 0.56
CA VAL A 149 -5.56 0.91 1.36
C VAL A 149 -4.47 1.92 1.02
N THR A 150 -4.87 3.15 0.74
CA THR A 150 -4.00 4.31 0.44
C THR A 150 -4.51 5.56 1.16
N SER A 151 -3.63 6.52 1.43
CA SER A 151 -4.01 7.85 1.92
C SER A 151 -3.06 8.92 1.39
N CYS A 152 -3.47 10.18 1.44
CA CYS A 152 -2.53 11.30 1.37
C CYS A 152 -1.84 11.53 2.74
N ALA A 153 -1.03 12.59 2.87
CA ALA A 153 -0.30 12.91 4.09
C ALA A 153 -1.20 13.25 5.31
N GLY A 154 -2.42 13.76 5.07
CA GLY A 154 -3.37 14.15 6.13
C GLY A 154 -2.89 15.26 7.06
N ARG A 155 -3.62 15.50 8.15
CA ARG A 155 -3.06 16.15 9.34
C ARG A 155 -2.19 15.13 10.10
N PRO A 156 -1.13 15.56 10.80
CA PRO A 156 -0.59 16.92 10.86
C PRO A 156 0.28 17.30 9.63
N GLY A 157 0.67 16.34 8.78
CA GLY A 157 1.68 16.53 7.72
C GLY A 157 1.31 17.47 6.56
N CYS A 158 0.06 17.94 6.48
CA CYS A 158 -0.40 18.87 5.47
C CYS A 158 -1.33 19.94 6.07
N ALA A 159 -0.90 21.20 6.07
CA ALA A 159 -1.67 22.35 6.56
C ALA A 159 -2.96 22.65 5.77
N ARG A 160 -3.23 21.92 4.67
CA ARG A 160 -4.48 21.99 3.90
C ARG A 160 -5.41 20.80 4.14
N ALA A 161 -5.00 19.83 4.95
CA ALA A 161 -5.84 18.69 5.33
C ALA A 161 -6.73 19.06 6.52
N LEU A 162 -7.96 18.56 6.51
CA LEU A 162 -8.96 18.76 7.54
C LEU A 162 -8.90 17.65 8.61
N ALA A 163 -8.56 16.42 8.22
CA ALA A 163 -8.51 15.24 9.10
C ALA A 163 -7.17 14.48 9.02
N ASP A 164 -6.88 13.67 10.06
CA ASP A 164 -5.77 12.70 10.07
C ASP A 164 -6.18 11.41 9.35
N VAL A 165 -6.17 11.49 8.03
CA VAL A 165 -6.46 10.35 7.15
C VAL A 165 -5.42 9.22 7.23
N ARG A 166 -4.26 9.42 7.88
CA ARG A 166 -3.29 8.33 8.08
C ARG A 166 -3.72 7.45 9.25
N ARG A 167 -4.10 8.06 10.38
CA ARG A 167 -4.73 7.40 11.54
C ARG A 167 -6.03 6.72 11.19
N ASP A 168 -6.91 7.41 10.46
CA ASP A 168 -8.25 6.90 10.15
C ASP A 168 -8.20 5.76 9.12
N ALA A 169 -7.32 5.84 8.11
CA ALA A 169 -7.09 4.72 7.18
C ALA A 169 -6.60 3.45 7.89
N GLY A 170 -5.70 3.59 8.88
CA GLY A 170 -5.22 2.45 9.69
C GLY A 170 -6.32 1.84 10.53
N ARG A 171 -7.04 2.67 11.29
CA ARG A 171 -8.22 2.24 12.06
C ARG A 171 -9.25 1.49 11.22
N SER A 172 -9.45 1.90 9.96
CA SER A 172 -10.39 1.22 9.05
C SER A 172 -9.82 -0.07 8.45
N ALA A 173 -8.50 -0.19 8.29
CA ALA A 173 -7.84 -1.40 7.79
C ALA A 173 -7.77 -2.51 8.86
N GLU A 174 -7.67 -2.11 10.13
CA GLU A 174 -7.55 -3.00 11.29
C GLU A 174 -8.88 -3.61 11.75
N VAL A 175 -10.04 -3.11 11.27
CA VAL A 175 -11.34 -3.74 11.59
C VAL A 175 -11.45 -5.12 10.93
N PRO A 176 -11.73 -6.20 11.71
CA PRO A 176 -11.95 -7.54 11.15
C PRO A 176 -13.10 -7.55 10.13
N GLY A 177 -12.86 -8.13 8.96
CA GLY A 177 -13.86 -8.19 7.89
C GLY A 177 -14.01 -6.91 7.04
N SER A 178 -13.17 -5.89 7.24
CA SER A 178 -13.09 -4.67 6.39
C SER A 178 -12.84 -4.96 4.90
N VAL A 179 -12.33 -6.14 4.57
CA VAL A 179 -12.41 -6.78 3.25
C VAL A 179 -13.36 -7.96 3.34
N ARG A 180 -14.63 -7.74 3.03
CA ARG A 180 -15.64 -8.80 3.03
C ARG A 180 -15.52 -9.62 1.74
N ARG A 181 -14.71 -10.68 1.77
CA ARG A 181 -14.58 -11.60 0.64
C ARG A 181 -15.96 -12.15 0.26
N PRO A 182 -16.35 -12.14 -1.03
CA PRO A 182 -17.46 -12.97 -1.47
C PRO A 182 -17.21 -14.42 -1.07
N GLY A 183 -18.23 -15.06 -0.49
CA GLY A 183 -18.24 -16.51 -0.31
C GLY A 183 -18.10 -17.20 -1.67
N PRO A 184 -17.61 -18.45 -1.72
CA PRO A 184 -17.56 -19.19 -2.97
C PRO A 184 -18.98 -19.46 -3.50
N SER A 185 -19.45 -18.64 -4.44
CA SER A 185 -20.68 -18.88 -5.17
C SER A 185 -20.52 -20.16 -5.99
N ALA A 186 -21.46 -21.11 -5.84
CA ALA A 186 -21.43 -22.37 -6.58
C ALA A 186 -21.40 -22.10 -8.10
N GLY A 187 -20.31 -22.52 -8.76
CA GLY A 187 -20.06 -22.31 -10.19
C GLY A 187 -18.97 -21.29 -10.54
N ASP A 188 -18.56 -20.39 -9.64
CA ASP A 188 -17.48 -19.43 -9.93
C ASP A 188 -16.11 -20.15 -9.80
N THR A 189 -15.36 -20.26 -10.91
CA THR A 189 -13.94 -20.73 -10.87
C THR A 189 -13.13 -19.84 -9.90
N PRO A 190 -12.05 -20.34 -9.26
CA PRO A 190 -11.36 -19.64 -8.15
C PRO A 190 -10.50 -18.42 -8.56
N ARG A 191 -10.98 -17.62 -9.53
CA ARG A 191 -10.49 -16.27 -9.85
C ARG A 191 -10.88 -15.33 -8.71
N ARG A 192 -10.07 -15.32 -7.63
CA ARG A 192 -10.23 -14.42 -6.48
C ARG A 192 -10.49 -12.99 -6.96
N ARG A 193 -11.64 -12.42 -6.61
CA ARG A 193 -11.94 -11.01 -6.87
C ARG A 193 -11.19 -10.17 -5.85
N GLU A 194 -10.22 -9.42 -6.33
CA GLU A 194 -9.49 -8.44 -5.52
C GLU A 194 -10.44 -7.29 -5.14
N PRO A 195 -10.46 -6.83 -3.88
CA PRO A 195 -11.34 -5.75 -3.45
C PRO A 195 -10.96 -4.44 -4.15
N LEU A 196 -11.92 -3.53 -4.34
CA LEU A 196 -11.58 -2.19 -4.83
C LEU A 196 -10.66 -1.48 -3.83
N SER A 197 -9.61 -0.84 -4.32
CA SER A 197 -8.75 0.02 -3.50
C SER A 197 -9.55 1.10 -2.80
N VAL A 198 -9.07 1.59 -1.66
CA VAL A 198 -9.64 2.74 -0.96
C VAL A 198 -8.58 3.83 -0.81
N HIS A 199 -8.96 5.10 -1.04
CA HIS A 199 -8.08 6.25 -0.92
C HIS A 199 -8.62 7.30 0.04
N TRP A 200 -7.89 7.52 1.14
CA TRP A 200 -8.25 8.46 2.20
C TRP A 200 -7.59 9.83 1.96
N SER A 201 -8.40 10.83 1.64
CA SER A 201 -7.99 12.18 1.28
C SER A 201 -8.34 13.20 2.36
N GLY A 202 -7.33 13.81 2.97
CA GLY A 202 -7.54 14.84 4.00
C GLY A 202 -8.15 16.15 3.47
N CYS A 203 -8.28 16.33 2.16
CA CYS A 203 -9.03 17.42 1.53
C CYS A 203 -9.42 17.04 0.08
N ALA A 204 -10.23 17.87 -0.57
CA ALA A 204 -10.72 17.65 -1.94
C ALA A 204 -9.65 17.44 -3.04
N ARG A 205 -8.37 17.70 -2.76
CA ARG A 205 -7.24 17.59 -3.73
C ARG A 205 -6.76 16.17 -4.03
N ARG A 206 -7.06 15.19 -3.18
CA ARG A 206 -6.82 13.75 -3.44
C ARG A 206 -5.37 13.39 -3.84
N CYS A 207 -4.40 14.03 -3.20
CA CYS A 207 -2.98 13.87 -3.54
C CYS A 207 -2.53 12.40 -3.34
N GLY A 208 -2.07 11.76 -4.42
CA GLY A 208 -1.69 10.34 -4.40
C GLY A 208 -2.86 9.36 -4.52
N GLN A 209 -4.02 9.78 -5.02
CA GLN A 209 -5.11 8.87 -5.37
C GLN A 209 -4.70 7.96 -6.54
N PRO A 210 -4.77 6.61 -6.40
CA PRO A 210 -4.42 5.70 -7.49
C PRO A 210 -5.31 5.88 -8.72
N ALA A 211 -4.73 5.66 -9.90
CA ALA A 211 -5.45 5.68 -11.17
C ALA A 211 -6.48 4.54 -11.27
N GLY A 212 -7.62 4.83 -11.90
CA GLY A 212 -8.72 3.89 -12.13
C GLY A 212 -9.79 3.90 -11.03
N GLU A 213 -10.57 2.83 -10.95
CA GLU A 213 -11.68 2.71 -10.00
C GLU A 213 -11.18 2.47 -8.56
N VAL A 214 -11.57 3.36 -7.67
CA VAL A 214 -11.16 3.43 -6.25
C VAL A 214 -12.34 3.93 -5.40
N VAL A 215 -12.45 3.43 -4.17
CA VAL A 215 -13.36 3.95 -3.15
C VAL A 215 -12.72 5.20 -2.54
N GLU A 216 -13.30 6.37 -2.76
CA GLU A 216 -12.75 7.64 -2.31
C GLU A 216 -13.34 7.99 -0.94
N VAL A 217 -12.51 8.27 0.05
CA VAL A 217 -12.93 8.76 1.38
C VAL A 217 -12.31 10.14 1.59
N VAL A 218 -13.12 11.20 1.47
CA VAL A 218 -12.62 12.57 1.35
C VAL A 218 -13.17 13.44 2.47
N ALA A 219 -12.28 13.99 3.30
CA ALA A 219 -12.64 14.97 4.33
C ALA A 219 -13.04 16.31 3.68
N ASP A 220 -14.19 16.85 4.07
CA ASP A 220 -14.64 18.20 3.78
C ASP A 220 -15.05 18.95 5.07
N ALA A 221 -15.64 20.15 4.94
CA ALA A 221 -16.03 20.96 6.08
C ALA A 221 -17.18 20.36 6.93
N ALA A 222 -17.95 19.40 6.39
CA ALA A 222 -19.09 18.79 7.06
C ALA A 222 -18.82 17.36 7.55
N GLY A 223 -17.91 16.62 6.90
CA GLY A 223 -17.60 15.24 7.28
C GLY A 223 -16.66 14.51 6.32
N TYR A 224 -16.65 13.18 6.40
CA TYR A 224 -16.09 12.33 5.35
C TYR A 224 -17.14 12.02 4.28
N ARG A 225 -16.84 12.37 3.02
CA ARG A 225 -17.62 11.93 1.86
C ARG A 225 -17.03 10.65 1.26
N ILE A 226 -17.87 9.64 1.11
CA ILE A 226 -17.51 8.32 0.57
C ILE A 226 -18.09 8.18 -0.85
N ARG A 227 -17.22 7.88 -1.83
CA ARG A 227 -17.55 7.71 -3.25
C ARG A 227 -16.94 6.41 -3.80
N GLY A 228 -17.30 6.05 -5.03
CA GLY A 228 -16.88 4.80 -5.69
C GLY A 228 -17.93 3.70 -5.60
N GLY A 229 -17.99 2.86 -6.62
CA GLY A 229 -19.11 1.94 -6.88
C GLY A 229 -20.39 2.66 -7.36
N PRO A 230 -21.44 1.91 -7.72
CA PRO A 230 -22.73 2.48 -8.13
C PRO A 230 -23.49 3.07 -6.94
N GLY A 231 -24.09 4.25 -7.13
CA GLY A 231 -24.93 4.93 -6.14
C GLY A 231 -24.39 6.31 -5.71
N THR A 232 -25.16 7.00 -4.87
CA THR A 232 -24.84 8.35 -4.42
C THR A 232 -23.66 8.38 -3.44
N ALA A 233 -22.94 9.51 -3.39
CA ALA A 233 -21.93 9.75 -2.37
C ALA A 233 -22.57 9.79 -0.97
N LEU A 234 -22.07 9.00 -0.02
CA LEU A 234 -22.49 9.10 1.38
C LEU A 234 -21.68 10.21 2.07
N LEU A 235 -22.32 10.95 2.99
CA LEU A 235 -21.64 11.82 3.94
C LEU A 235 -21.77 11.21 5.33
N VAL A 236 -20.64 11.02 6.02
CA VAL A 236 -20.60 10.75 7.47
C VAL A 236 -20.14 12.04 8.14
N PRO A 237 -21.01 12.75 8.88
CA PRO A 237 -20.69 14.06 9.41
C PRO A 237 -19.66 14.00 10.55
N TRP A 238 -18.93 15.10 10.76
CA TRP A 238 -18.16 15.32 11.98
C TRP A 238 -19.07 15.31 13.22
N SER A 239 -18.51 15.03 14.40
CA SER A 239 -19.26 15.13 15.66
C SER A 239 -19.67 16.59 15.96
N ASP A 240 -20.90 16.81 16.40
CA ASP A 240 -21.37 18.13 16.82
C ASP A 240 -20.45 18.76 17.89
N GLY A 241 -20.02 20.00 17.66
CA GLY A 241 -19.04 20.70 18.51
C GLY A 241 -17.59 20.22 18.41
N GLY A 242 -17.31 19.16 17.64
CA GLY A 242 -15.96 18.68 17.34
C GLY A 242 -15.27 19.44 16.21
N GLY A 243 -13.96 19.23 16.06
CA GLY A 243 -13.21 19.75 14.92
C GLY A 243 -13.30 18.83 13.69
N PRO A 244 -12.90 19.30 12.50
CA PRO A 244 -12.73 18.42 11.35
C PRO A 244 -11.73 17.29 11.69
N GLY A 245 -12.13 16.05 11.43
CA GLY A 245 -11.43 14.84 11.88
C GLY A 245 -12.02 14.17 13.13
N ASP A 246 -12.91 14.84 13.88
CA ASP A 246 -13.60 14.25 15.02
C ASP A 246 -14.92 13.60 14.59
N LEU A 247 -15.13 12.33 14.99
CA LEU A 247 -16.31 11.54 14.68
C LEU A 247 -16.88 10.91 15.94
N LEU A 248 -18.21 10.89 16.05
CA LEU A 248 -18.90 10.07 17.05
C LEU A 248 -18.65 8.58 16.76
N ALA A 249 -18.58 7.74 17.81
CA ALA A 249 -18.32 6.31 17.67
C ALA A 249 -19.33 5.59 16.74
N ALA A 250 -20.60 5.99 16.75
CA ALA A 250 -21.60 5.48 15.82
C ALA A 250 -21.31 5.89 14.36
N GLY A 251 -20.83 7.11 14.13
CA GLY A 251 -20.38 7.58 12.82
C GLY A 251 -19.16 6.81 12.32
N TRP A 252 -18.25 6.40 13.21
CA TRP A 252 -17.12 5.53 12.84
C TRP A 252 -17.59 4.17 12.29
N GLY A 253 -18.57 3.54 12.93
CA GLY A 253 -19.19 2.30 12.43
C GLY A 253 -19.77 2.48 11.03
N VAL A 254 -20.62 3.49 10.85
CA VAL A 254 -21.23 3.83 9.54
C VAL A 254 -20.17 4.09 8.46
N LEU A 255 -19.06 4.76 8.80
CA LEU A 255 -17.95 5.01 7.88
C LEU A 255 -17.26 3.71 7.43
N VAL A 256 -16.91 2.84 8.37
CA VAL A 256 -16.24 1.56 8.06
C VAL A 256 -17.15 0.64 7.25
N ASP A 257 -18.42 0.49 7.64
CA ASP A 257 -19.39 -0.33 6.91
C ASP A 257 -19.62 0.20 5.49
N ALA A 258 -19.75 1.52 5.32
CA ALA A 258 -19.96 2.14 4.02
C ALA A 258 -18.72 2.11 3.10
N VAL A 259 -17.52 1.95 3.66
CA VAL A 259 -16.26 1.69 2.94
C VAL A 259 -16.15 0.20 2.59
N ALA A 260 -16.36 -0.70 3.55
CA ALA A 260 -16.31 -2.15 3.34
C ALA A 260 -17.34 -2.63 2.31
N ALA A 261 -18.57 -2.09 2.36
CA ALA A 261 -19.60 -2.35 1.37
C ALA A 261 -19.13 -1.98 -0.05
N ARG A 262 -18.63 -0.75 -0.25
CA ARG A 262 -18.14 -0.29 -1.56
C ARG A 262 -16.91 -1.07 -2.04
N ARG A 263 -15.96 -1.42 -1.16
CA ARG A 263 -14.81 -2.30 -1.47
C ARG A 263 -15.24 -3.69 -1.97
N SER A 264 -16.42 -4.16 -1.53
CA SER A 264 -16.96 -5.49 -1.82
C SER A 264 -17.75 -5.60 -3.14
N VAL A 265 -18.11 -4.50 -3.80
CA VAL A 265 -18.83 -4.48 -5.11
C VAL A 265 -17.85 -4.78 -6.27
N ALA A 266 -16.93 -5.72 -6.07
CA ALA A 266 -15.73 -5.90 -6.89
C ALA A 266 -16.04 -6.23 -8.36
N ARG A 267 -15.32 -5.53 -9.25
CA ARG A 267 -15.42 -5.55 -10.72
C ARG A 267 -16.00 -6.83 -11.30
N ARG A 268 -17.15 -6.73 -11.95
CA ARG A 268 -17.41 -7.56 -13.13
C ARG A 268 -16.39 -7.11 -14.18
N ARG A 269 -15.40 -7.94 -14.51
CA ARG A 269 -14.59 -7.68 -15.73
C ARG A 269 -15.57 -7.69 -16.91
N CYS A 270 -15.49 -6.68 -17.78
CA CYS A 270 -16.11 -6.78 -19.10
C CYS A 270 -15.59 -8.07 -19.76
N ARG A 271 -16.52 -8.92 -20.17
CA ARG A 271 -16.21 -10.07 -21.00
C ARG A 271 -15.94 -9.55 -22.42
N ASP A 272 -15.06 -10.25 -23.13
CA ASP A 272 -14.82 -10.13 -24.57
C ASP A 272 -14.31 -8.76 -25.06
N GLY A 273 -12.98 -8.68 -25.15
CA GLY A 273 -12.22 -7.62 -25.85
C GLY A 273 -11.33 -8.21 -26.94
N ARG A 274 -11.84 -9.23 -27.66
CA ARG A 274 -11.09 -9.96 -28.70
C ARG A 274 -11.97 -10.37 -29.89
N GLU A 275 -12.83 -9.45 -30.35
CA GLU A 275 -13.65 -9.63 -31.56
C GLU A 275 -14.11 -8.27 -32.13
N ALA A 276 -13.18 -7.36 -32.47
CA ALA A 276 -13.51 -6.07 -33.14
C ALA A 276 -12.30 -5.30 -33.74
N ARG A 277 -11.45 -5.96 -34.56
CA ARG A 277 -10.59 -5.41 -35.65
C ARG A 277 -9.52 -6.43 -36.06
#